data_AF-A0A1J5D9L9-F1
#
_entry.id   AF-A0A1J5D9L9-F1
#
_cell.length_a   1.000
_cell.length_b   1.000
_cell.length_c   1.000
_cell.angle_alpha   90.00
_cell.angle_beta   90.00
_cell.angle_gamma   90.00
#
_symmetry.space_group_name_H-M   'P 1'
#
loop_
_entity.id
_entity.type
_entity.pdbx_description
1 polymer ?
#
loop_
_entity_poly.entity_id
_entity_poly.type
_entity_poly.pdbx_seq_one_letter_code
_entity_poly.pdbx_strand_id
1 'polypeptide(L)' 'MKQEILCKNCTREARKIFQSAKSYPGEYIKFENGSARRNFICDGCGALIFAKADCTAFSMWSRNIPGYNWESRYIKPA' A
#
# COMPACT_ATOMS: atom_id res chain seq x y z
N MET A 1 -5.62 8.99 7.87
CA MET A 1 -5.32 8.21 6.65
C MET A 1 -3.95 7.61 6.82
N LYS A 2 -3.78 6.33 6.50
CA LYS A 2 -2.49 5.65 6.44
C LYS A 2 -2.11 5.41 4.98
N GLN A 3 -0.84 5.65 4.65
CA GLN A 3 -0.24 5.48 3.33
C GLN A 3 1.07 4.70 3.49
N GLU A 4 1.24 3.60 2.76
CA GLU A 4 2.41 2.74 2.88
C GLU A 4 2.85 2.22 1.50
N ILE A 5 4.15 2.08 1.28
CA ILE A 5 4.75 1.36 0.16
C ILE A 5 5.26 0.02 0.68
N LEU A 6 4.66 -1.06 0.18
CA LEU A 6 4.91 -2.42 0.64
C LEU A 6 5.64 -3.23 -0.42
N CYS A 7 6.60 -4.06 0.01
CA CYS A 7 7.20 -5.08 -0.82
C CYS A 7 6.19 -6.22 -1.09
N LYS A 8 6.50 -7.11 -2.03
CA LYS A 8 5.62 -8.25 -2.38
C LYS A 8 5.20 -9.08 -1.16
N ASN A 9 6.12 -9.35 -0.25
CA ASN A 9 5.86 -10.18 0.93
C ASN A 9 4.90 -9.47 1.90
N CYS A 10 5.19 -8.21 2.27
CA CYS A 10 4.30 -7.43 3.13
C CYS A 10 2.94 -7.19 2.50
N THR A 11 2.88 -7.00 1.17
CA THR A 11 1.61 -6.89 0.44
C THR A 11 0.76 -8.15 0.59
N ARG A 12 1.37 -9.33 0.45
CA ARG A 12 0.68 -10.61 0.60
C ARG A 12 0.11 -10.77 2.00
N GLU A 13 0.90 -10.48 3.03
CA GLU A 13 0.45 -10.59 4.42
C GLU A 13 -0.64 -9.55 4.75
N ALA A 14 -0.48 -8.30 4.31
CA ALA A 14 -1.50 -7.27 4.47
C ALA A 14 -2.83 -7.68 3.80
N ARG A 15 -2.79 -8.20 2.56
CA ARG A 15 -4.00 -8.69 1.89
C ARG A 15 -4.68 -9.82 2.66
N LYS A 16 -3.94 -10.76 3.25
CA LYS A 16 -4.53 -11.81 4.10
C LYS A 16 -5.21 -11.22 5.32
N ILE A 17 -4.54 -10.29 6.01
CA ILE A 17 -5.09 -9.63 7.21
C ILE A 17 -6.38 -8.90 6.85
N PHE A 18 -6.40 -8.10 5.79
CA PHE A 18 -7.56 -7.29 5.43
C PHE A 18 -8.64 -8.02 4.61
N GLN A 19 -8.35 -9.21 4.07
CA GLN A 19 -9.39 -10.11 3.53
C GLN A 19 -10.07 -10.93 4.65
N SER A 20 -9.33 -11.30 5.69
CA SER A 20 -9.86 -12.11 6.80
C SER A 20 -10.46 -11.28 7.92
N ALA A 21 -9.92 -10.08 8.17
CA ALA A 21 -10.50 -9.10 9.08
C ALA A 21 -11.63 -8.37 8.35
N LYS A 22 -12.85 -8.49 8.88
CA LYS A 22 -13.95 -7.62 8.48
C LYS A 22 -13.51 -6.18 8.75
N SER A 23 -13.29 -5.37 7.70
CA SER A 23 -12.94 -3.96 7.84
C SER A 23 -13.90 -3.30 8.83
N TYR A 24 -13.38 -2.45 9.72
CA TYR A 24 -14.25 -1.78 10.68
C TYR A 24 -15.29 -0.94 9.91
N PRO A 25 -16.56 -0.88 10.34
CA PRO A 25 -17.59 -0.13 9.62
C PRO A 25 -17.16 1.32 9.36
N GLY A 26 -17.10 1.70 8.08
CA GLY A 26 -16.68 3.03 7.65
C GLY A 26 -15.18 3.20 7.41
N GLU A 27 -14.39 2.13 7.49
CA GLU A 27 -13.03 2.06 6.96
C GLU A 27 -13.02 1.55 5.52
N TYR A 28 -12.07 2.08 4.76
CA TYR A 28 -11.85 1.77 3.37
C TYR A 28 -10.38 1.49 3.15
N ILE A 29 -10.11 0.52 2.28
CA ILE A 29 -8.78 0.03 2.00
C ILE A 29 -8.59 -0.03 0.49
N LYS A 30 -7.40 0.36 0.03
CA LYS A 30 -6.98 0.26 -1.36
C LYS A 30 -5.58 -0.30 -1.44
N PHE A 31 -5.39 -1.24 -2.35
CA PHE A 31 -4.09 -1.76 -2.74
C PHE A 31 -3.91 -1.47 -4.23
N GLU A 32 -2.93 -0.64 -4.55
CA GLU A 32 -2.55 -0.33 -5.93
C GLU A 32 -1.20 -0.96 -6.24
N ASN A 33 -1.22 -1.97 -7.11
CA ASN A 33 0.00 -2.66 -7.53
C ASN A 33 0.72 -1.84 -8.60
N GLY A 34 2.05 -1.85 -8.58
CA GLY A 34 2.84 -1.16 -9.60
C GLY A 34 4.33 -1.40 -9.42
N SER A 35 5.13 -0.63 -10.14
CA SER A 35 6.59 -0.62 -9.99
C SER A 35 7.08 0.66 -9.32
N ALA A 36 8.06 0.54 -8.44
CA ALA A 36 8.60 1.68 -7.68
C ALA A 36 9.24 2.71 -8.62
N ARG A 37 8.93 4.00 -8.46
CA ARG A 37 9.55 5.06 -9.29
C ARG A 37 11.00 5.37 -8.90
N ARG A 38 11.38 5.06 -7.65
CA ARG A 38 12.72 5.24 -7.08
C ARG A 38 12.94 4.19 -5.99
N ASN A 39 14.11 4.18 -5.36
CA ASN A 39 14.36 3.30 -4.23
C ASN A 39 13.51 3.74 -3.03
N PHE A 40 12.91 2.78 -2.34
CA PHE A 40 12.12 2.98 -1.13
C PHE A 40 12.50 1.97 -0.06
N ILE A 41 12.21 2.32 1.19
CA ILE A 41 12.19 1.35 2.27
C ILE A 41 10.75 0.85 2.40
N CYS A 42 10.57 -0.46 2.46
CA CYS A 42 9.26 -1.07 2.71
C CYS A 42 8.77 -0.65 4.10
N ASP A 43 7.60 -0.02 4.17
CA ASP A 43 7.05 0.45 5.45
C ASP A 43 6.66 -0.70 6.39
N GLY A 44 6.42 -1.90 5.85
CA GLY A 44 6.03 -3.07 6.63
C GLY A 44 7.20 -3.85 7.27
N CYS A 45 8.37 -3.91 6.63
CA CYS A 45 9.49 -4.74 7.10
C CYS A 45 10.87 -4.07 7.04
N GLY A 46 10.97 -2.84 6.57
CA GLY A 46 12.26 -2.14 6.43
C GLY A 46 13.13 -2.61 5.27
N ALA A 47 12.70 -3.59 4.48
CA ALA A 47 13.48 -4.07 3.34
C ALA A 47 13.56 -3.01 2.23
N LEU A 48 14.71 -2.94 1.55
CA LEU A 48 14.91 -2.06 0.40
C LEU A 48 14.10 -2.55 -0.81
N ILE A 49 13.28 -1.66 -1.37
CA ILE A 49 12.57 -1.81 -2.63
C ILE A 49 13.31 -0.98 -3.67
N PHE A 50 13.94 -1.64 -4.64
CA PHE A 50 14.68 -0.93 -5.70
C PHE A 50 13.73 -0.23 -6.68
N ALA A 51 14.22 0.83 -7.32
CA ALA A 51 13.53 1.46 -8.43
C ALA A 51 13.18 0.42 -9.51
N LYS A 52 11.99 0.56 -10.10
CA LYS A 52 11.35 -0.36 -11.05
C LYS A 52 10.99 -1.73 -10.50
N ALA A 53 11.33 -2.06 -9.24
CA ALA A 53 10.86 -3.29 -8.63
C ALA A 53 9.36 -3.22 -8.35
N ASP A 54 8.69 -4.37 -8.48
CA ASP A 54 7.27 -4.48 -8.14
C ASP A 54 7.05 -4.22 -6.65
N CYS A 55 6.06 -3.38 -6.36
CA CYS A 55 5.62 -3.04 -5.02
C CYS A 55 4.14 -2.70 -5.02
N THR A 56 3.60 -2.34 -3.87
CA THR A 56 2.19 -1.97 -3.73
C THR A 56 2.08 -0.73 -2.88
N ALA A 57 1.33 0.25 -3.36
CA ALA A 57 0.89 1.37 -2.55
C ALA A 57 -0.39 0.96 -1.82
N PHE A 58 -0.34 0.98 -0.50
CA PHE A 58 -1.43 0.65 0.40
C PHE A 58 -1.99 1.94 1.02
N SER A 59 -3.30 2.09 0.95
CA SER A 59 -4.03 3.20 1.53
C SER A 59 -5.13 2.67 2.44
N MET A 60 -5.24 3.26 3.63
CA MET A 60 -6.36 3.01 4.54
C MET A 60 -6.91 4.34 5.05
N TRP A 61 -8.22 4.49 4.99
CA TRP A 61 -8.90 5.72 5.37
C TRP A 61 -10.29 5.43 5.92
N SER A 62 -10.96 6.44 6.47
CA SER A 62 -12.29 6.30 7.04
C SER A 62 -13.21 7.42 6.55
N ARG A 63 -14.51 7.34 6.85
CA ARG A 63 -15.46 8.41 6.50
C ARG A 63 -15.03 9.79 7.02
N ASN A 64 -14.40 9.84 8.20
CA ASN A 64 -13.99 11.08 8.85
C ASN A 64 -12.63 11.58 8.35
N ILE A 65 -11.84 10.73 7.69
CA ILE A 65 -10.52 11.10 7.17
C ILE A 65 -10.45 10.61 5.72
N PRO A 66 -10.76 11.46 4.73
CA PRO A 66 -10.96 11.04 3.35
C PRO A 66 -9.68 10.49 2.69
N GLY A 67 -9.94 9.64 1.68
CA GLY A 67 -8.97 9.13 0.73
C GLY A 67 -8.42 10.23 -0.19
N TYR A 68 -7.15 10.15 -0.60
CA TYR A 68 -6.54 10.99 -1.63
C TYR A 68 -5.71 10.09 -2.55
N ASN A 69 -5.69 10.38 -3.85
CA ASN A 69 -4.83 9.67 -4.79
C ASN A 69 -3.39 10.19 -4.68
N TRP A 70 -2.49 9.34 -4.21
CA TRP A 70 -1.07 9.67 -3.99
C TRP A 70 -0.14 8.63 -4.63
N GLU A 71 -0.67 7.44 -4.91
CA GLU A 71 0.05 6.24 -5.34
C GLU A 71 0.90 6.53 -6.58
N SER A 72 0.33 7.23 -7.57
CA SER A 72 0.99 7.58 -8.83
C SER A 72 2.27 8.43 -8.67
N ARG A 73 2.48 9.08 -7.52
CA ARG A 73 3.71 9.81 -7.20
C ARG A 73 4.88 8.89 -6.82
N TYR A 74 4.59 7.68 -6.34
CA TYR A 74 5.58 6.75 -5.79
C TYR A 74 5.70 5.48 -6.62
N ILE A 75 4.61 5.03 -7.21
CA ILE A 75 4.57 3.86 -8.07
C ILE A 75 4.12 4.24 -9.49
N LYS A 76 4.55 3.45 -10.46
CA LYS A 76 3.97 3.40 -11.80
C LYS A 76 2.97 2.24 -11.80
N PRO A 77 1.66 2.51 -11.93
CA PRO A 77 0.62 1.46 -11.94
C PRO A 77 0.93 0.39 -12.99
N ALA A 78 0.68 -0.87 -12.63
CA ALA A 78 0.83 -2.02 -13.52
C ALA A 78 -0.36 -2.15 -14.47
#